data_AF-A0A840RLI6-F1
#
_entry.id   AF-A0A840RLI6-F1
#
_cell.length_a   1.000
_cell.length_b   1.000
_cell.length_c   1.000
_cell.angle_alpha   90.00
_cell.angle_beta   90.00
_cell.angle_gamma   90.00
#
_symmetry.space_group_name_H-M   'P 1'
#
loop_
_entity.id
_entity.type
_entity.pdbx_description
1 polymer ?
#
loop_
_entity_poly.entity_id
_entity_poly.type
_entity_poly.pdbx_seq_one_letter_code
_entity_poly.pdbx_strand_id
1 'polypeptide(L)'
;MSKPRGSTRLKALVCALTLAGTAAPGMALDVSPYFMTWAYGNNSYAITSLMDAHTKAGLQSATLAFLVSSGGCAVDNSVSQMQSDLTAFQAAGGRVILSFGGANGTYLEAACTSTQMANLIAGILQTTGVRAIDFDVEGKQLGKGGLNTVRNAAILQLQQRYPSLYVSFTLPVAQNGLDSNGLAAVQSAALAGVNVSMVNLMTMDYCDSNCGISNMGKVATGSASAVYAQLQNVFPAKTSGELWGMIGITPMVGVNDDSSEVFSTNDASTVAGFARQNGLGLLSYWALQRDRAGTGSKDDFSDTTQTNFQFLHLFQAAQTGGGGVSTPSPTPTPTPAPTPVPTPVPTPKPTPTPTPASACYAAWNANTAYTGGALVSESAVNYKANWWTQGNNPASSSGPTGSGEPWSVVGDCHGGSTATPVPTPAPAPPLSAGGCPAWLDGGSYAVGAVVSFNGKTYTALVTQTDYAGANWNPAATPSLWKAGGTCH
;
A
#
# COMPACT_ATOMS: atom_id res chain seq x y z
N MET A 1 75.88 -18.58 32.69
CA MET A 1 74.63 -18.86 33.44
C MET A 1 73.51 -18.03 32.82
N SER A 2 72.35 -18.64 32.59
CA SER A 2 71.23 -18.03 31.87
C SER A 2 70.26 -17.31 32.80
N LYS A 3 69.71 -16.16 32.39
CA LYS A 3 68.26 -15.89 32.43
C LYS A 3 67.88 -14.64 31.61
N PRO A 4 66.70 -14.61 30.95
CA PRO A 4 66.31 -13.56 30.02
C PRO A 4 65.44 -12.45 30.66
N ARG A 5 65.28 -11.33 29.93
CA ARG A 5 64.31 -10.27 30.23
C ARG A 5 62.87 -10.78 30.02
N GLY A 6 62.02 -10.64 31.03
CA GLY A 6 60.58 -10.91 30.92
C GLY A 6 59.85 -9.73 30.26
N SER A 7 58.95 -10.01 29.32
CA SER A 7 58.09 -9.01 28.68
C SER A 7 56.72 -8.92 29.36
N THR A 8 56.39 -7.76 29.88
CA THR A 8 55.07 -7.51 30.50
C THR A 8 54.04 -7.25 29.40
N ARG A 9 53.23 -8.26 29.04
CA ARG A 9 52.10 -8.08 28.13
C ARG A 9 50.99 -7.29 28.83
N LEU A 10 50.69 -6.08 28.34
CA LEU A 10 49.44 -5.38 28.66
C LEU A 10 48.26 -6.25 28.20
N LYS A 11 47.37 -6.63 29.12
CA LYS A 11 46.05 -7.18 28.77
C LYS A 11 45.13 -6.01 28.46
N ALA A 12 44.84 -5.78 27.18
CA ALA A 12 43.78 -4.85 26.78
C ALA A 12 42.43 -5.42 27.22
N LEU A 13 41.76 -4.74 28.15
CA LEU A 13 40.41 -5.09 28.59
C LEU A 13 39.43 -4.54 27.55
N VAL A 14 39.01 -5.39 26.60
CA VAL A 14 37.97 -5.03 25.62
C VAL A 14 36.64 -4.95 26.36
N CYS A 15 36.20 -3.73 26.66
CA CYS A 15 34.85 -3.49 27.18
C CYS A 15 33.86 -3.66 26.02
N ALA A 16 33.22 -4.83 25.94
CA ALA A 16 32.19 -5.10 24.96
C ALA A 16 30.96 -4.24 25.25
N LEU A 17 30.85 -3.11 24.58
CA LEU A 17 29.68 -2.24 24.65
C LEU A 17 28.52 -2.94 23.93
N THR A 18 27.70 -3.67 24.67
CA THR A 18 26.45 -4.23 24.15
C THR A 18 25.52 -3.08 23.77
N LEU A 19 25.42 -2.76 22.49
CA LEU A 19 24.31 -1.95 22.00
C LEU A 19 23.03 -2.74 22.27
N ALA A 20 22.29 -2.32 23.30
CA ALA A 20 20.90 -2.68 23.42
C ALA A 20 20.18 -2.06 22.22
N GLY A 21 19.89 -2.88 21.21
CA GLY A 21 19.14 -2.45 20.05
C GLY A 21 17.78 -1.94 20.52
N THR A 22 17.49 -0.66 20.26
CA THR A 22 16.13 -0.15 20.38
C THR A 22 15.29 -0.92 19.37
N ALA A 23 14.44 -1.82 19.87
CA ALA A 23 13.49 -2.53 19.03
C ALA A 23 12.70 -1.50 18.20
N ALA A 24 12.48 -1.80 16.91
CA ALA A 24 11.60 -0.98 16.10
C ALA A 24 10.23 -0.91 16.80
N PRO A 25 9.54 0.25 16.78
CA PRO A 25 8.19 0.33 17.31
C PRO A 25 7.33 -0.69 16.56
N GLY A 26 6.80 -1.67 17.30
CA GLY A 26 5.91 -2.68 16.73
C GLY A 26 4.75 -1.97 16.03
N MET A 27 4.42 -2.38 14.81
CA MET A 27 3.29 -1.80 14.08
C MET A 27 2.03 -1.93 14.94
N ALA A 28 1.33 -0.82 15.14
CA ALA A 28 0.11 -0.82 15.93
C ALA A 28 -0.94 -1.73 15.27
N LEU A 29 -1.60 -2.55 16.09
CA LEU A 29 -2.66 -3.47 15.69
C LEU A 29 -3.66 -2.80 14.74
N ASP A 30 -3.85 -3.35 13.54
CA ASP A 30 -4.95 -2.97 12.65
C ASP A 30 -6.19 -3.82 12.89
N VAL A 31 -7.36 -3.25 12.59
CA VAL A 31 -8.66 -3.92 12.59
C VAL A 31 -9.29 -3.67 11.22
N SER A 32 -9.07 -4.62 10.31
CA SER A 32 -9.35 -4.51 8.87
C SER A 32 -10.23 -5.66 8.39
N PRO A 33 -11.52 -5.71 8.75
CA PRO A 33 -12.42 -6.79 8.34
C PRO A 33 -12.56 -6.90 6.82
N TYR A 34 -12.96 -8.07 6.35
CA TYR A 34 -13.27 -8.26 4.94
C TYR A 34 -14.54 -7.51 4.55
N PHE A 35 -14.45 -6.69 3.51
CA PHE A 35 -15.57 -6.07 2.82
C PHE A 35 -15.81 -6.81 1.50
N MET A 36 -16.98 -7.42 1.35
CA MET A 36 -17.38 -8.05 0.10
C MET A 36 -17.63 -7.00 -0.99
N THR A 37 -16.77 -6.94 -2.01
CA THR A 37 -16.86 -5.92 -3.06
C THR A 37 -18.15 -6.04 -3.90
N TRP A 38 -18.70 -7.24 -4.03
CA TRP A 38 -20.01 -7.48 -4.68
C TRP A 38 -21.21 -6.98 -3.88
N ALA A 39 -21.03 -6.60 -2.61
CA ALA A 39 -22.05 -5.91 -1.82
C ALA A 39 -22.06 -4.39 -2.03
N TYR A 40 -21.05 -3.83 -2.73
CA TYR A 40 -20.96 -2.40 -2.99
C TYR A 40 -22.18 -1.87 -3.77
N GLY A 41 -22.76 -0.77 -3.29
CA GLY A 41 -23.97 -0.15 -3.85
C GLY A 41 -25.27 -0.92 -3.58
N ASN A 42 -25.25 -2.09 -2.94
CA ASN A 42 -26.44 -2.91 -2.73
C ASN A 42 -27.13 -2.61 -1.39
N ASN A 43 -28.28 -1.94 -1.46
CA ASN A 43 -29.09 -1.52 -0.29
C ASN A 43 -29.70 -2.68 0.53
N SER A 44 -29.52 -3.95 0.14
CA SER A 44 -29.94 -5.11 0.93
C SER A 44 -29.03 -5.38 2.15
N TYR A 45 -27.78 -4.91 2.10
CA TYR A 45 -26.82 -5.02 3.19
C TYR A 45 -26.94 -3.84 4.17
N ALA A 46 -26.45 -4.00 5.40
CA ALA A 46 -26.48 -2.92 6.41
C ALA A 46 -25.59 -1.71 6.04
N ILE A 47 -24.57 -1.98 5.23
CA ILE A 47 -23.64 -1.01 4.65
C ILE A 47 -23.65 -1.14 3.12
N THR A 48 -23.52 -0.03 2.42
CA THR A 48 -23.50 0.00 0.94
C THR A 48 -22.14 0.40 0.37
N SER A 49 -21.28 1.04 1.17
CA SER A 49 -19.95 1.50 0.76
C SER A 49 -18.99 1.55 1.95
N LEU A 50 -17.71 1.81 1.71
CA LEU A 50 -16.71 2.04 2.76
C LEU A 50 -16.98 3.33 3.52
N MET A 51 -17.39 4.42 2.84
CA MET A 51 -17.81 5.66 3.51
C MET A 51 -19.09 5.50 4.32
N ASP A 52 -20.04 4.69 3.84
CA ASP A 52 -21.26 4.36 4.58
C ASP A 52 -20.94 3.54 5.84
N ALA A 53 -20.02 2.56 5.73
CA ALA A 53 -19.51 1.79 6.87
C ALA A 53 -18.68 2.65 7.84
N HIS A 54 -17.84 3.56 7.34
CA HIS A 54 -17.12 4.54 8.14
C HIS A 54 -18.09 5.39 8.98
N THR A 55 -19.14 5.92 8.34
CA THR A 55 -20.12 6.82 8.96
C THR A 55 -21.04 6.10 9.95
N LYS A 56 -21.52 4.89 9.62
CA LYS A 56 -22.46 4.13 10.45
C LYS A 56 -21.79 3.32 11.56
N ALA A 57 -20.63 2.75 11.27
CA ALA A 57 -19.97 1.76 12.12
C ALA A 57 -18.64 2.23 12.72
N GLY A 58 -18.07 3.34 12.25
CA GLY A 58 -16.74 3.79 12.67
C GLY A 58 -15.60 2.96 12.05
N LEU A 59 -15.80 2.40 10.86
CA LEU A 59 -14.78 1.63 10.13
C LEU A 59 -13.52 2.48 9.88
N GLN A 60 -12.34 1.94 10.22
CA GLN A 60 -11.03 2.62 10.08
C GLN A 60 -10.08 1.91 9.11
N SER A 61 -10.26 0.62 8.88
CA SER A 61 -9.50 -0.17 7.92
C SER A 61 -10.42 -1.21 7.27
N ALA A 62 -10.14 -1.62 6.03
CA ALA A 62 -10.95 -2.59 5.30
C ALA A 62 -10.10 -3.45 4.36
N THR A 63 -10.39 -4.75 4.34
CA THR A 63 -9.77 -5.72 3.42
C THR A 63 -10.75 -6.04 2.30
N LEU A 64 -10.47 -5.67 1.05
CA LEU A 64 -11.43 -5.81 -0.05
C LEU A 64 -11.38 -7.22 -0.64
N ALA A 65 -12.48 -7.96 -0.49
CA ALA A 65 -12.67 -9.31 -1.01
C ALA A 65 -13.53 -9.29 -2.29
N PHE A 66 -13.09 -9.83 -3.43
CA PHE A 66 -11.75 -10.30 -3.76
C PHE A 66 -11.40 -9.85 -5.18
N LEU A 67 -10.11 -9.65 -5.43
CA LEU A 67 -9.57 -9.41 -6.76
C LEU A 67 -9.14 -10.75 -7.38
N VAL A 68 -9.83 -11.18 -8.43
CA VAL A 68 -9.57 -12.44 -9.13
C VAL A 68 -9.40 -12.21 -10.63
N SER A 69 -8.96 -13.23 -11.37
CA SER A 69 -8.86 -13.16 -12.82
C SER A 69 -10.25 -13.09 -13.45
N SER A 70 -10.45 -12.09 -14.31
CA SER A 70 -11.65 -11.95 -15.16
C SER A 70 -11.56 -12.77 -16.46
N GLY A 71 -10.59 -13.69 -16.56
CA GLY A 71 -10.24 -14.43 -17.77
C GLY A 71 -8.88 -13.99 -18.33
N GLY A 72 -7.95 -14.94 -18.44
CA GLY A 72 -6.55 -14.65 -18.80
C GLY A 72 -5.86 -13.78 -17.75
N CYS A 73 -4.76 -13.12 -18.13
CA CYS A 73 -4.07 -12.20 -17.21
C CYS A 73 -4.70 -10.81 -17.21
N ALA A 74 -5.89 -10.72 -16.63
CA ALA A 74 -6.63 -9.50 -16.33
C ALA A 74 -7.34 -9.67 -14.99
N VAL A 75 -7.54 -8.58 -14.24
CA VAL A 75 -8.29 -8.57 -12.97
C VAL A 75 -9.73 -8.14 -13.24
N ASP A 76 -10.67 -8.59 -12.42
CA ASP A 76 -12.03 -8.07 -12.42
C ASP A 76 -12.09 -6.56 -12.07
N ASN A 77 -13.24 -5.95 -12.33
CA ASN A 77 -13.43 -4.52 -12.20
C ASN A 77 -13.98 -4.06 -10.84
N SER A 78 -14.08 -4.94 -9.82
CA SER A 78 -14.69 -4.64 -8.51
C SER A 78 -14.10 -3.39 -7.86
N VAL A 79 -12.78 -3.33 -7.69
CA VAL A 79 -12.08 -2.19 -7.09
C VAL A 79 -12.18 -0.93 -7.93
N SER A 80 -12.22 -1.05 -9.27
CA SER A 80 -12.37 0.13 -10.14
C SER A 80 -13.77 0.76 -10.06
N GLN A 81 -14.82 -0.04 -9.81
CA GLN A 81 -16.17 0.48 -9.53
C GLN A 81 -16.23 1.23 -8.19
N MET A 82 -15.38 0.85 -7.23
CA MET A 82 -15.29 1.47 -5.90
C MET A 82 -14.36 2.69 -5.83
N GLN A 83 -13.66 3.06 -6.92
CA GLN A 83 -12.56 4.04 -6.89
C GLN A 83 -12.92 5.39 -6.21
N SER A 84 -14.13 5.92 -6.43
CA SER A 84 -14.56 7.19 -5.81
C SER A 84 -14.77 7.07 -4.30
N ASP A 85 -15.33 5.95 -3.84
CA ASP A 85 -15.59 5.67 -2.43
C ASP A 85 -14.29 5.29 -1.69
N LEU A 86 -13.39 4.56 -2.35
CA LEU A 86 -12.02 4.32 -1.87
C LEU A 86 -11.25 5.62 -1.66
N THR A 87 -11.28 6.52 -2.64
CA THR A 87 -10.61 7.83 -2.55
C THR A 87 -11.18 8.65 -1.38
N ALA A 88 -12.50 8.64 -1.20
CA ALA A 88 -13.15 9.33 -0.07
C ALA A 88 -12.80 8.68 1.28
N PHE A 89 -12.79 7.35 1.37
CA PHE A 89 -12.46 6.61 2.59
C PHE A 89 -11.01 6.84 3.01
N GLN A 90 -10.06 6.79 2.06
CA GLN A 90 -8.66 7.12 2.32
C GLN A 90 -8.46 8.59 2.71
N ALA A 91 -9.22 9.52 2.12
CA ALA A 91 -9.22 10.93 2.52
C ALA A 91 -9.79 11.15 3.94
N ALA A 92 -10.69 10.29 4.41
CA ALA A 92 -11.18 10.25 5.79
C ALA A 92 -10.21 9.54 6.76
N GLY A 93 -9.00 9.17 6.31
CA GLY A 93 -7.99 8.45 7.11
C GLY A 93 -8.16 6.92 7.11
N GLY A 94 -9.10 6.40 6.32
CA GLY A 94 -9.34 4.97 6.16
C GLY A 94 -8.17 4.23 5.51
N ARG A 95 -7.80 3.08 6.08
CA ARG A 95 -6.80 2.18 5.52
C ARG A 95 -7.46 1.09 4.67
N VAL A 96 -6.77 0.63 3.63
CA VAL A 96 -7.30 -0.38 2.71
C VAL A 96 -6.23 -1.42 2.42
N ILE A 97 -6.64 -2.69 2.46
CA ILE A 97 -5.87 -3.84 2.00
C ILE A 97 -6.60 -4.43 0.78
N LEU A 98 -5.91 -4.67 -0.33
CA LEU A 98 -6.49 -5.34 -1.50
C LEU A 98 -6.21 -6.84 -1.41
N SER A 99 -7.25 -7.66 -1.26
CA SER A 99 -7.10 -9.12 -1.15
C SER A 99 -7.34 -9.81 -2.49
N PHE A 100 -6.37 -10.64 -2.89
CA PHE A 100 -6.39 -11.42 -4.12
C PHE A 100 -6.62 -12.90 -3.78
N GLY A 101 -7.57 -13.54 -4.47
CA GLY A 101 -7.88 -14.96 -4.29
C GLY A 101 -9.20 -15.22 -3.58
N GLY A 102 -9.16 -15.89 -2.42
CA GLY A 102 -10.32 -16.34 -1.65
C GLY A 102 -10.90 -17.67 -2.16
N ALA A 103 -12.01 -18.12 -1.57
CA ALA A 103 -12.57 -19.46 -1.77
C ALA A 103 -12.98 -19.79 -3.23
N ASN A 104 -13.21 -18.75 -4.06
CA ASN A 104 -13.75 -18.88 -5.41
C ASN A 104 -12.99 -18.03 -6.44
N GLY A 105 -13.13 -18.39 -7.72
CA GLY A 105 -12.53 -17.67 -8.84
C GLY A 105 -11.18 -18.23 -9.31
N THR A 106 -10.58 -17.58 -10.32
CA THR A 106 -9.26 -17.94 -10.85
C THR A 106 -8.22 -16.99 -10.30
N TYR A 107 -7.21 -17.51 -9.60
CA TYR A 107 -6.17 -16.66 -9.00
C TYR A 107 -5.25 -16.06 -10.07
N LEU A 108 -4.72 -14.86 -9.85
CA LEU A 108 -3.87 -14.17 -10.83
C LEU A 108 -2.60 -14.97 -11.13
N GLU A 109 -1.95 -15.55 -10.13
CA GLU A 109 -0.78 -16.41 -10.28
C GLU A 109 -1.04 -17.71 -11.05
N ALA A 110 -2.31 -18.09 -11.25
CA ALA A 110 -2.71 -19.20 -12.12
C ALA A 110 -3.03 -18.77 -13.56
N ALA A 111 -3.25 -17.48 -13.80
CA ALA A 111 -3.64 -16.91 -15.10
C ALA A 111 -2.56 -16.00 -15.74
N CYS A 112 -1.55 -15.60 -14.96
CA CYS A 112 -0.49 -14.67 -15.33
C CYS A 112 0.90 -15.30 -15.17
N THR A 113 1.87 -14.82 -15.95
CA THR A 113 3.29 -14.88 -15.53
C THR A 113 3.55 -13.89 -14.39
N SER A 114 4.61 -14.11 -13.61
CA SER A 114 4.94 -13.26 -12.45
C SER A 114 5.11 -11.78 -12.81
N THR A 115 5.73 -11.46 -13.95
CA THR A 115 5.88 -10.08 -14.43
C THR A 115 4.56 -9.46 -14.89
N GLN A 116 3.67 -10.22 -15.53
CA GLN A 116 2.34 -9.69 -15.87
C GLN A 116 1.51 -9.42 -14.62
N MET A 117 1.54 -10.35 -13.64
CA MET A 117 0.89 -10.20 -12.34
C MET A 117 1.43 -8.97 -11.58
N ALA A 118 2.75 -8.80 -11.51
CA ALA A 118 3.38 -7.64 -10.88
C ALA A 118 2.97 -6.32 -11.55
N ASN A 119 2.95 -6.26 -12.89
CA ASN A 119 2.54 -5.07 -13.61
C ASN A 119 1.05 -4.75 -13.42
N LEU A 120 0.18 -5.77 -13.44
CA LEU A 120 -1.25 -5.64 -13.20
C LEU A 120 -1.54 -5.09 -11.80
N ILE A 121 -0.96 -5.72 -10.76
CA ILE A 121 -1.10 -5.26 -9.37
C ILE A 121 -0.50 -3.86 -9.21
N ALA A 122 0.67 -3.57 -9.78
CA ALA A 122 1.27 -2.23 -9.69
C ALA A 122 0.41 -1.14 -10.34
N GLY A 123 -0.34 -1.46 -11.40
CA GLY A 123 -1.34 -0.56 -11.98
C GLY A 123 -2.49 -0.26 -11.02
N ILE A 124 -3.04 -1.29 -10.36
CA ILE A 124 -4.10 -1.13 -9.34
C ILE A 124 -3.59 -0.27 -8.18
N LEU A 125 -2.40 -0.55 -7.65
CA LEU A 125 -1.78 0.23 -6.58
C LEU A 125 -1.49 1.69 -7.01
N GLN A 126 -1.17 1.92 -8.29
CA GLN A 126 -0.98 3.28 -8.83
C GLN A 126 -2.30 4.05 -8.89
N THR A 127 -3.39 3.45 -9.39
CA THR A 127 -4.71 4.09 -9.52
C THR A 127 -5.42 4.30 -8.17
N THR A 128 -5.32 3.33 -7.26
CA THR A 128 -5.98 3.39 -5.94
C THR A 128 -5.15 4.10 -4.87
N GLY A 129 -3.86 4.30 -5.08
CA GLY A 129 -2.94 4.77 -4.05
C GLY A 129 -2.67 3.78 -2.91
N VAL A 130 -3.32 2.62 -2.88
CA VAL A 130 -3.18 1.61 -1.81
C VAL A 130 -1.76 1.03 -1.78
N ARG A 131 -1.24 0.74 -0.58
CA ARG A 131 0.11 0.18 -0.35
C ARG A 131 0.09 -1.05 0.58
N ALA A 132 -1.04 -1.73 0.66
CA ALA A 132 -1.19 -3.00 1.34
C ALA A 132 -1.92 -4.00 0.42
N ILE A 133 -1.33 -5.18 0.25
CA ILE A 133 -1.92 -6.29 -0.49
C ILE A 133 -1.98 -7.53 0.39
N ASP A 134 -2.99 -8.34 0.15
CA ASP A 134 -3.21 -9.63 0.78
C ASP A 134 -3.39 -10.71 -0.28
N PHE A 135 -2.83 -11.88 -0.05
CA PHE A 135 -3.05 -13.05 -0.87
C PHE A 135 -3.79 -14.08 -0.03
N ASP A 136 -5.08 -14.23 -0.31
CA ASP A 136 -5.94 -15.19 0.35
C ASP A 136 -5.92 -16.50 -0.47
N VAL A 137 -5.20 -17.50 0.05
CA VAL A 137 -4.77 -18.68 -0.72
C VAL A 137 -5.40 -19.94 -0.15
N GLU A 138 -6.47 -20.40 -0.80
CA GLU A 138 -7.35 -21.45 -0.29
C GLU A 138 -7.33 -22.75 -1.11
N GLY A 139 -7.88 -23.79 -0.47
CA GLY A 139 -8.27 -25.06 -1.07
C GLY A 139 -7.25 -25.66 -2.04
N LYS A 140 -7.71 -25.99 -3.25
CA LYS A 140 -6.90 -26.67 -4.27
C LYS A 140 -5.79 -25.79 -4.88
N GLN A 141 -5.81 -24.47 -4.66
CA GLN A 141 -4.74 -23.60 -5.15
C GLN A 141 -3.55 -23.61 -4.19
N LEU A 142 -3.81 -23.67 -2.87
CA LEU A 142 -2.78 -23.69 -1.83
C LEU A 142 -1.79 -24.86 -1.98
N GLY A 143 -2.27 -26.04 -2.36
CA GLY A 143 -1.43 -27.23 -2.63
C GLY A 143 -0.57 -27.16 -3.91
N LYS A 144 -0.64 -26.08 -4.71
CA LYS A 144 0.10 -25.95 -5.97
C LYS A 144 1.35 -25.09 -5.78
N GLY A 145 2.44 -25.69 -5.33
CA GLY A 145 3.73 -24.99 -5.10
C GLY A 145 4.26 -24.16 -6.29
N GLY A 146 3.92 -24.53 -7.53
CA GLY A 146 4.26 -23.72 -8.72
C GLY A 146 3.59 -22.34 -8.74
N LEU A 147 2.38 -22.20 -8.18
CA LEU A 147 1.69 -20.91 -8.02
C LEU A 147 2.38 -20.03 -6.98
N ASN A 148 2.91 -20.63 -5.90
CA ASN A 148 3.72 -19.90 -4.91
C ASN A 148 4.97 -19.29 -5.57
N THR A 149 5.66 -20.02 -6.46
CA THR A 149 6.80 -19.47 -7.22
C THR A 149 6.41 -18.25 -8.07
N VAL A 150 5.28 -18.30 -8.78
CA VAL A 150 4.78 -17.16 -9.58
C VAL A 150 4.46 -15.96 -8.69
N ARG A 151 3.71 -16.20 -7.60
CA ARG A 151 3.30 -15.16 -6.64
C ARG A 151 4.52 -14.51 -5.97
N ASN A 152 5.47 -15.29 -5.46
CA ASN A 152 6.67 -14.78 -4.80
C ASN A 152 7.52 -13.93 -5.76
N ALA A 153 7.71 -14.38 -7.01
CA ALA A 153 8.43 -13.61 -8.02
C ALA A 153 7.69 -12.31 -8.44
N ALA A 154 6.35 -12.29 -8.38
CA ALA A 154 5.57 -11.07 -8.60
C ALA A 154 5.70 -10.09 -7.41
N ILE A 155 5.62 -10.60 -6.18
CA ILE A 155 5.79 -9.82 -4.96
C ILE A 155 7.19 -9.18 -4.90
N LEU A 156 8.25 -9.90 -5.27
CA LEU A 156 9.60 -9.32 -5.32
C LEU A 156 9.71 -8.13 -6.29
N GLN A 157 9.10 -8.23 -7.47
CA GLN A 157 9.03 -7.11 -8.43
C GLN A 157 8.22 -5.93 -7.86
N LEU A 158 7.11 -6.22 -7.17
CA LEU A 158 6.30 -5.21 -6.49
C LEU A 158 7.06 -4.52 -5.34
N GLN A 159 7.81 -5.28 -4.54
CA GLN A 159 8.60 -4.74 -3.42
C GLN A 159 9.86 -3.98 -3.90
N GLN A 160 10.40 -4.30 -5.07
CA GLN A 160 11.42 -3.46 -5.72
C GLN A 160 10.85 -2.09 -6.15
N ARG A 161 9.61 -2.06 -6.66
CA ARG A 161 8.92 -0.82 -7.05
C ARG A 161 8.36 -0.04 -5.86
N TYR A 162 7.96 -0.74 -4.80
CA TYR A 162 7.34 -0.21 -3.59
C TYR A 162 7.99 -0.84 -2.34
N PRO A 163 9.16 -0.36 -1.87
CA PRO A 163 9.91 -1.00 -0.78
C PRO A 163 9.18 -1.12 0.57
N SER A 164 8.17 -0.28 0.79
CA SER A 164 7.30 -0.30 1.98
C SER A 164 5.94 -0.97 1.74
N LEU A 165 5.79 -1.75 0.67
CA LEU A 165 4.56 -2.49 0.38
C LEU A 165 4.29 -3.53 1.46
N TYR A 166 3.19 -3.36 2.18
CA TYR A 166 2.69 -4.34 3.12
C TYR A 166 2.16 -5.56 2.35
N VAL A 167 2.65 -6.74 2.70
CA VAL A 167 2.28 -8.01 2.07
C VAL A 167 1.77 -8.98 3.12
N SER A 168 0.49 -9.32 3.01
CA SER A 168 -0.19 -10.34 3.80
C SER A 168 -0.37 -11.63 3.00
N PHE A 169 -0.34 -12.76 3.70
CA PHE A 169 -0.85 -14.04 3.24
C PHE A 169 -1.97 -14.46 4.18
N THR A 170 -3.19 -14.52 3.69
CA THR A 170 -4.34 -15.09 4.42
C THR A 170 -4.44 -16.57 4.06
N LEU A 171 -4.47 -17.42 5.10
CA LEU A 171 -4.28 -18.86 4.96
C LEU A 171 -5.24 -19.64 5.88
N PRO A 172 -5.78 -20.80 5.43
CA PRO A 172 -6.47 -21.75 6.29
C PRO A 172 -5.56 -22.22 7.44
N VAL A 173 -6.10 -22.33 8.65
CA VAL A 173 -5.36 -22.80 9.82
C VAL A 173 -6.10 -23.93 10.52
N ALA A 174 -5.39 -24.99 10.89
CA ALA A 174 -5.91 -26.03 11.76
C ALA A 174 -5.72 -25.64 13.24
N GLN A 175 -6.35 -26.37 14.16
CA GLN A 175 -6.22 -26.14 15.61
C GLN A 175 -4.76 -26.20 16.10
N ASN A 176 -3.87 -26.86 15.36
CA ASN A 176 -2.45 -27.03 15.62
C ASN A 176 -1.53 -26.22 14.67
N GLY A 177 -2.06 -25.19 14.01
CA GLY A 177 -1.30 -24.27 13.14
C GLY A 177 -1.57 -24.46 11.65
N LEU A 178 -0.71 -23.88 10.80
CA LEU A 178 -0.81 -24.06 9.34
C LEU A 178 -0.54 -25.53 8.98
N ASP A 179 -1.27 -26.05 8.00
CA ASP A 179 -0.97 -27.35 7.40
C ASP A 179 0.34 -27.30 6.59
N SER A 180 0.74 -28.42 5.98
CA SER A 180 1.95 -28.46 5.16
C SER A 180 1.92 -27.50 3.96
N ASN A 181 0.75 -27.18 3.40
CA ASN A 181 0.62 -26.35 2.22
C ASN A 181 0.63 -24.85 2.58
N GLY A 182 -0.12 -24.46 3.62
CA GLY A 182 -0.08 -23.15 4.24
C GLY A 182 1.32 -22.78 4.73
N LEU A 183 1.98 -23.70 5.45
CA LEU A 183 3.35 -23.48 5.91
C LEU A 183 4.34 -23.38 4.73
N ALA A 184 4.17 -24.19 3.68
CA ALA A 184 4.98 -24.11 2.46
C ALA A 184 4.79 -22.79 1.70
N ALA A 185 3.59 -22.18 1.72
CA ALA A 185 3.38 -20.85 1.15
C ALA A 185 4.27 -19.80 1.83
N VAL A 186 4.21 -19.70 3.17
CA VAL A 186 5.03 -18.75 3.95
C VAL A 186 6.53 -19.06 3.84
N GLN A 187 6.92 -20.33 3.95
CA GLN A 187 8.33 -20.76 3.82
C GLN A 187 8.91 -20.44 2.44
N SER A 188 8.16 -20.70 1.36
CA SER A 188 8.62 -20.39 -0.01
C SER A 188 8.80 -18.89 -0.24
N ALA A 189 7.93 -18.05 0.36
CA ALA A 189 8.05 -16.60 0.29
C ALA A 189 9.30 -16.11 1.04
N ALA A 190 9.51 -16.60 2.26
CA ALA A 190 10.70 -16.29 3.06
C ALA A 190 12.00 -16.70 2.35
N LEU A 191 12.05 -17.92 1.80
CA LEU A 191 13.21 -18.43 1.04
C LEU A 191 13.47 -17.67 -0.27
N ALA A 192 12.43 -17.14 -0.91
CA ALA A 192 12.55 -16.27 -2.08
C ALA A 192 13.04 -14.84 -1.72
N GLY A 193 13.07 -14.47 -0.44
CA GLY A 193 13.44 -13.13 0.03
C GLY A 193 12.28 -12.12 0.02
N VAL A 194 11.03 -12.58 -0.05
CA VAL A 194 9.86 -11.71 0.12
C VAL A 194 9.84 -11.13 1.53
N ASN A 195 9.68 -9.82 1.66
CA ASN A 195 9.45 -9.19 2.96
C ASN A 195 7.98 -9.40 3.37
N VAL A 196 7.70 -10.56 3.96
CA VAL A 196 6.37 -10.92 4.50
C VAL A 196 6.04 -10.00 5.67
N SER A 197 4.94 -9.25 5.57
CA SER A 197 4.47 -8.34 6.62
C SER A 197 3.48 -9.02 7.56
N MET A 198 2.65 -9.93 7.03
CA MET A 198 1.59 -10.60 7.79
C MET A 198 1.37 -12.04 7.32
N VAL A 199 1.08 -12.91 8.27
CA VAL A 199 0.53 -14.25 8.11
C VAL A 199 -0.80 -14.23 8.85
N ASN A 200 -1.86 -14.02 8.10
CA ASN A 200 -3.22 -13.85 8.60
C ASN A 200 -3.94 -15.21 8.58
N LEU A 201 -4.58 -15.55 9.70
CA LEU A 201 -5.08 -16.90 9.95
C LEU A 201 -6.59 -16.94 9.84
N MET A 202 -7.11 -17.73 8.90
CA MET A 202 -8.53 -18.04 8.81
C MET A 202 -8.89 -19.04 9.91
N THR A 203 -9.18 -18.50 11.10
CA THR A 203 -9.58 -19.26 12.31
C THR A 203 -11.07 -19.56 12.26
N MET A 204 -11.47 -20.30 11.24
CA MET A 204 -12.84 -20.60 10.84
C MET A 204 -12.87 -21.97 10.14
N ASP A 205 -14.00 -22.65 10.21
CA ASP A 205 -14.31 -23.85 9.41
C ASP A 205 -13.24 -24.94 9.59
N TYR A 206 -12.96 -25.29 10.84
CA TYR A 206 -11.90 -26.23 11.21
C TYR A 206 -12.22 -27.69 10.83
N CYS A 207 -13.46 -27.98 10.40
CA CYS A 207 -13.89 -29.32 10.02
C CYS A 207 -15.09 -29.32 9.05
N ASP A 208 -15.24 -30.44 8.31
CA ASP A 208 -16.38 -30.66 7.42
C ASP A 208 -17.70 -30.97 8.16
N SER A 209 -17.63 -31.46 9.42
CA SER A 209 -18.80 -31.68 10.28
C SER A 209 -18.45 -31.96 11.75
N ASN A 210 -19.12 -31.26 12.67
CA ASN A 210 -19.28 -31.57 14.10
C ASN A 210 -17.98 -31.98 14.83
N CYS A 211 -16.92 -31.18 14.70
CA CYS A 211 -15.63 -31.41 15.38
C CYS A 211 -15.64 -31.14 16.90
N GLY A 212 -16.82 -30.92 17.52
CA GLY A 212 -16.96 -30.74 18.96
C GLY A 212 -16.34 -29.44 19.50
N ILE A 213 -16.09 -28.45 18.63
CA ILE A 213 -15.58 -27.15 19.04
C ILE A 213 -16.70 -26.38 19.73
N SER A 214 -16.56 -26.19 21.04
CA SER A 214 -17.52 -25.47 21.89
C SER A 214 -17.03 -24.07 22.31
N ASN A 215 -15.85 -23.66 21.85
CA ASN A 215 -15.25 -22.36 22.18
C ASN A 215 -14.30 -21.94 21.06
N MET A 216 -14.84 -21.24 20.06
CA MET A 216 -14.10 -20.84 18.86
C MET A 216 -12.94 -19.88 19.18
N GLY A 217 -13.11 -18.98 20.16
CA GLY A 217 -12.08 -18.02 20.56
C GLY A 217 -10.84 -18.68 21.14
N LYS A 218 -11.01 -19.75 21.93
CA LYS A 218 -9.90 -20.56 22.45
C LYS A 218 -9.19 -21.34 21.34
N VAL A 219 -9.92 -21.86 20.35
CA VAL A 219 -9.31 -22.56 19.21
C VAL A 219 -8.55 -21.58 18.31
N ALA A 220 -9.11 -20.40 18.01
CA ALA A 220 -8.46 -19.35 17.24
C ALA A 220 -7.12 -18.89 17.86
N THR A 221 -7.14 -18.60 19.17
CA THR A 221 -5.94 -18.19 19.91
C THR A 221 -4.92 -19.32 20.10
N GLY A 222 -5.38 -20.58 20.21
CA GLY A 222 -4.53 -21.77 20.16
C GLY A 222 -3.85 -21.95 18.81
N SER A 223 -4.60 -21.81 17.71
CA SER A 223 -4.09 -21.88 16.33
C SER A 223 -3.00 -20.82 16.10
N ALA A 224 -3.26 -19.57 16.50
CA ALA A 224 -2.28 -18.48 16.43
C ALA A 224 -1.00 -18.77 17.23
N SER A 225 -1.13 -19.38 18.41
CA SER A 225 0.02 -19.79 19.24
C SER A 225 0.84 -20.92 18.60
N ALA A 226 0.19 -21.84 17.89
CA ALA A 226 0.88 -22.88 17.13
C ALA A 226 1.58 -22.32 15.88
N VAL A 227 0.95 -21.37 15.17
CA VAL A 227 1.60 -20.65 14.05
C VAL A 227 2.79 -19.83 14.53
N TYR A 228 2.72 -19.16 15.68
CA TYR A 228 3.88 -18.49 16.27
C TYR A 228 5.09 -19.43 16.41
N ALA A 229 4.89 -20.66 16.91
CA ALA A 229 5.94 -21.67 16.99
C ALA A 229 6.44 -22.14 15.61
N GLN A 230 5.58 -22.19 14.59
CA GLN A 230 6.00 -22.43 13.20
C GLN A 230 6.86 -21.27 12.67
N LEU A 231 6.43 -20.02 12.85
CA LEU A 231 7.13 -18.83 12.34
C LEU A 231 8.50 -18.60 13.00
N GLN A 232 8.72 -19.04 14.25
CA GLN A 232 10.06 -19.10 14.86
C GLN A 232 11.06 -19.89 14.02
N ASN A 233 10.61 -20.94 13.32
CA ASN A 233 11.46 -21.75 12.44
C ASN A 233 11.60 -21.14 11.03
N VAL A 234 10.58 -20.41 10.54
CA VAL A 234 10.61 -19.76 9.22
C VAL A 234 11.45 -18.48 9.25
N PHE A 235 11.40 -17.71 10.35
CA PHE A 235 12.07 -16.43 10.51
C PHE A 235 12.94 -16.39 11.79
N PRO A 236 13.96 -17.25 11.92
CA PRO A 236 14.73 -17.41 13.17
C PRO A 236 15.55 -16.18 13.58
N ALA A 237 15.67 -15.17 12.71
CA ALA A 237 16.32 -13.90 13.02
C ALA A 237 15.38 -12.85 13.64
N LYS A 238 14.06 -13.06 13.64
CA LYS A 238 13.07 -12.14 14.21
C LYS A 238 12.91 -12.35 15.71
N THR A 239 12.71 -11.26 16.44
CA THR A 239 12.35 -11.28 17.85
C THR A 239 10.91 -11.80 18.06
N SER A 240 10.58 -12.21 19.30
CA SER A 240 9.22 -12.63 19.66
C SER A 240 8.16 -11.58 19.32
N GLY A 241 8.45 -10.29 19.57
CA GLY A 241 7.52 -9.20 19.26
C GLY A 241 7.32 -8.98 17.76
N GLU A 242 8.37 -9.14 16.94
CA GLU A 242 8.24 -9.11 15.48
C GLU A 242 7.46 -10.31 14.93
N LEU A 243 7.64 -11.50 15.53
CA LEU A 243 6.90 -12.70 15.12
C LEU A 243 5.41 -12.61 15.48
N TRP A 244 5.06 -12.08 16.66
CA TRP A 244 3.66 -11.80 17.00
C TRP A 244 3.07 -10.68 16.15
N GLY A 245 3.83 -9.61 15.89
CA GLY A 245 3.42 -8.52 15.00
C GLY A 245 3.22 -8.95 13.54
N MET A 246 3.71 -10.13 13.14
CA MET A 246 3.44 -10.78 11.85
C MET A 246 2.21 -11.69 11.85
N ILE A 247 1.50 -11.87 12.98
CA ILE A 247 0.32 -12.74 13.04
C ILE A 247 -0.95 -11.91 12.99
N GLY A 248 -1.86 -12.32 12.10
CA GLY A 248 -3.23 -11.87 12.01
C GLY A 248 -4.21 -12.97 12.40
N ILE A 249 -5.37 -12.61 12.95
CA ILE A 249 -6.48 -13.54 13.19
C ILE A 249 -7.72 -13.03 12.43
N THR A 250 -8.32 -13.92 11.64
CA THR A 250 -9.55 -13.73 10.87
C THR A 250 -10.50 -14.89 11.17
N PRO A 251 -11.46 -14.75 12.11
CA PRO A 251 -12.56 -15.69 12.26
C PRO A 251 -13.70 -15.34 11.29
N MET A 252 -14.59 -16.31 11.06
CA MET A 252 -15.91 -16.04 10.47
C MET A 252 -16.84 -15.67 11.63
N VAL A 253 -17.54 -14.53 11.56
CA VAL A 253 -18.32 -14.05 12.72
C VAL A 253 -19.68 -14.74 12.85
N GLY A 254 -20.05 -15.12 14.08
CA GLY A 254 -21.28 -15.88 14.33
C GLY A 254 -21.25 -17.27 13.72
N VAL A 255 -22.34 -17.72 13.10
CA VAL A 255 -22.45 -19.06 12.53
C VAL A 255 -21.52 -19.21 11.32
N ASN A 256 -20.68 -20.24 11.37
CA ASN A 256 -19.71 -20.65 10.35
C ASN A 256 -20.38 -21.46 9.22
N ASP A 257 -19.62 -22.01 8.27
CA ASP A 257 -20.18 -22.88 7.23
C ASP A 257 -20.75 -24.18 7.81
N ASP A 258 -20.01 -24.85 8.69
CA ASP A 258 -20.60 -25.82 9.63
C ASP A 258 -21.38 -25.06 10.73
N SER A 259 -22.68 -25.34 10.85
CA SER A 259 -23.55 -24.72 11.86
C SER A 259 -23.26 -25.13 13.30
N SER A 260 -22.40 -26.12 13.53
CA SER A 260 -21.87 -26.47 14.86
C SER A 260 -20.72 -25.55 15.30
N GLU A 261 -20.06 -24.87 14.36
CA GLU A 261 -19.10 -23.81 14.66
C GLU A 261 -19.82 -22.46 14.75
N VAL A 262 -19.66 -21.77 15.89
CA VAL A 262 -20.27 -20.46 16.13
C VAL A 262 -19.29 -19.55 16.86
N PHE A 263 -18.74 -18.55 16.18
CA PHE A 263 -17.86 -17.53 16.75
C PHE A 263 -18.69 -16.41 17.39
N SER A 264 -18.89 -16.46 18.71
CA SER A 264 -19.72 -15.48 19.41
C SER A 264 -18.98 -14.15 19.67
N THR A 265 -19.73 -13.11 20.09
CA THR A 265 -19.14 -11.85 20.57
C THR A 265 -18.26 -12.03 21.83
N ASN A 266 -18.45 -13.12 22.58
CA ASN A 266 -17.55 -13.50 23.68
C ASN A 266 -16.23 -14.11 23.16
N ASP A 267 -16.28 -14.88 22.08
CA ASP A 267 -15.07 -15.36 21.37
C ASP A 267 -14.30 -14.19 20.75
N ALA A 268 -15.01 -13.21 20.19
CA ALA A 268 -14.44 -11.97 19.70
C ALA A 268 -13.69 -11.20 20.81
N SER A 269 -14.32 -11.06 21.97
CA SER A 269 -13.71 -10.43 23.15
C SER A 269 -12.45 -11.19 23.62
N THR A 270 -12.47 -12.52 23.53
CA THR A 270 -11.32 -13.39 23.85
C THR A 270 -10.15 -13.18 22.88
N VAL A 271 -10.43 -13.18 21.58
CA VAL A 271 -9.45 -12.93 20.50
C VAL A 271 -8.88 -11.50 20.59
N ALA A 272 -9.72 -10.50 20.84
CA ALA A 272 -9.30 -9.11 21.05
C ALA A 272 -8.38 -8.93 22.27
N GLY A 273 -8.65 -9.65 23.36
CA GLY A 273 -7.78 -9.69 24.54
C GLY A 273 -6.42 -10.32 24.23
N PHE A 274 -6.42 -11.48 23.56
CA PHE A 274 -5.20 -12.19 23.15
C PHE A 274 -4.33 -11.39 22.18
N ALA A 275 -4.95 -10.74 21.18
CA ALA A 275 -4.26 -9.91 20.20
C ALA A 275 -3.48 -8.78 20.86
N ARG A 276 -4.13 -8.07 21.80
CA ARG A 276 -3.53 -7.00 22.61
C ARG A 276 -2.44 -7.52 23.54
N GLN A 277 -2.64 -8.70 24.15
CA GLN A 277 -1.69 -9.28 25.10
C GLN A 277 -0.36 -9.67 24.44
N ASN A 278 -0.41 -10.21 23.22
CA ASN A 278 0.77 -10.71 22.51
C ASN A 278 1.36 -9.70 21.51
N GLY A 279 0.62 -8.63 21.18
CA GLY A 279 1.07 -7.63 20.20
C GLY A 279 0.89 -8.11 18.76
N LEU A 280 -0.26 -8.71 18.45
CA LEU A 280 -0.63 -9.05 17.07
C LEU A 280 -0.73 -7.81 16.19
N GLY A 281 -0.38 -7.95 14.91
CA GLY A 281 -0.42 -6.83 13.96
C GLY A 281 -1.77 -6.66 13.25
N LEU A 282 -2.61 -7.69 13.21
CA LEU A 282 -3.92 -7.64 12.54
C LEU A 282 -5.02 -8.42 13.30
N LEU A 283 -6.19 -7.80 13.39
CA LEU A 283 -7.48 -8.48 13.50
C LEU A 283 -8.29 -8.19 12.24
N SER A 284 -8.90 -9.21 11.67
CA SER A 284 -9.88 -9.11 10.58
C SER A 284 -11.00 -10.11 10.87
N TYR A 285 -12.03 -10.19 10.04
CA TYR A 285 -13.03 -11.26 10.08
C TYR A 285 -13.80 -11.36 8.76
N TRP A 286 -14.40 -12.53 8.53
CA TRP A 286 -15.37 -12.77 7.46
C TRP A 286 -16.81 -12.60 8.00
N ALA A 287 -17.54 -11.54 7.67
CA ALA A 287 -17.20 -10.35 6.90
C ALA A 287 -18.00 -9.16 7.46
N LEU A 288 -17.61 -7.93 7.14
CA LEU A 288 -18.21 -6.72 7.70
C LEU A 288 -19.73 -6.61 7.43
N GLN A 289 -20.20 -7.04 6.26
CA GLN A 289 -21.62 -7.06 5.94
C GLN A 289 -22.44 -8.01 6.82
N ARG A 290 -21.81 -9.08 7.35
CA ARG A 290 -22.42 -10.08 8.25
C ARG A 290 -22.57 -9.57 9.68
N ASP A 291 -21.84 -8.53 10.06
CA ASP A 291 -21.81 -7.92 11.39
C ASP A 291 -23.06 -7.05 11.65
N ARG A 292 -24.25 -7.66 11.52
CA ARG A 292 -25.55 -7.05 11.81
C ARG A 292 -26.44 -7.97 12.63
N ALA A 293 -27.28 -7.37 13.47
CA ALA A 293 -28.27 -8.07 14.27
C ALA A 293 -29.41 -8.62 13.39
N GLY A 294 -29.92 -9.80 13.76
CA GLY A 294 -31.00 -10.48 13.04
C GLY A 294 -30.57 -11.86 12.54
N THR A 295 -31.43 -12.48 11.74
CA THR A 295 -31.30 -13.84 11.23
C THR A 295 -31.62 -13.88 9.74
N GLY A 296 -30.94 -14.71 8.95
CA GLY A 296 -31.18 -14.77 7.50
C GLY A 296 -30.06 -15.50 6.74
N SER A 297 -29.74 -15.04 5.53
CA SER A 297 -28.58 -15.56 4.78
C SER A 297 -27.31 -15.32 5.59
N LYS A 298 -26.39 -16.31 5.61
CA LYS A 298 -25.07 -16.12 6.22
C LYS A 298 -24.30 -14.98 5.56
N ASP A 299 -24.49 -14.71 4.27
CA ASP A 299 -23.85 -13.58 3.58
C ASP A 299 -24.26 -12.22 4.16
N ASP A 300 -25.45 -12.12 4.77
CA ASP A 300 -25.93 -10.86 5.33
C ASP A 300 -25.97 -10.83 6.86
N PHE A 301 -25.90 -11.97 7.56
CA PHE A 301 -26.02 -12.04 9.02
C PHE A 301 -25.01 -13.01 9.63
N SER A 302 -24.51 -12.67 10.81
CA SER A 302 -23.78 -13.59 11.69
C SER A 302 -24.70 -14.64 12.33
N ASP A 303 -26.02 -14.42 12.29
CA ASP A 303 -27.05 -15.29 12.89
C ASP A 303 -26.81 -15.57 14.39
N THR A 304 -26.34 -14.54 15.10
CA THR A 304 -26.05 -14.58 16.55
C THR A 304 -26.63 -13.37 17.29
N THR A 305 -26.81 -13.51 18.61
CA THR A 305 -27.29 -12.41 19.47
C THR A 305 -26.23 -11.31 19.57
N GLN A 306 -26.48 -10.19 18.88
CA GLN A 306 -25.60 -9.02 18.86
C GLN A 306 -26.35 -7.72 18.57
N THR A 307 -25.67 -6.58 18.70
CA THR A 307 -26.04 -5.33 18.02
C THR A 307 -25.33 -5.21 16.67
N ASN A 308 -25.77 -4.29 15.80
CA ASN A 308 -25.04 -4.02 14.55
C ASN A 308 -23.61 -3.56 14.83
N PHE A 309 -22.66 -4.08 14.05
CA PHE A 309 -21.22 -3.78 14.10
C PHE A 309 -20.54 -4.11 15.43
N GLN A 310 -21.11 -5.04 16.21
CA GLN A 310 -20.58 -5.38 17.53
C GLN A 310 -19.23 -6.11 17.44
N PHE A 311 -19.02 -6.95 16.41
CA PHE A 311 -17.70 -7.58 16.21
C PHE A 311 -16.63 -6.54 15.86
N LEU A 312 -16.94 -5.58 15.00
CA LEU A 312 -16.05 -4.45 14.68
C LEU A 312 -15.61 -3.72 15.96
N HIS A 313 -16.56 -3.28 16.78
CA HIS A 313 -16.25 -2.48 17.98
C HIS A 313 -15.45 -3.27 19.02
N LEU A 314 -15.71 -4.58 19.17
CA LEU A 314 -14.95 -5.45 20.07
C LEU A 314 -13.50 -5.63 19.62
N PHE A 315 -13.24 -5.73 18.31
CA PHE A 315 -11.88 -5.78 17.79
C PHE A 315 -11.19 -4.41 17.85
N GLN A 316 -11.88 -3.31 17.52
CA GLN A 316 -11.35 -1.94 17.66
C GLN A 316 -10.97 -1.59 19.11
N ALA A 317 -11.69 -2.11 20.10
CA ALA A 317 -11.34 -1.95 21.51
C ALA A 317 -9.97 -2.56 21.89
N ALA A 318 -9.41 -3.47 21.09
CA ALA A 318 -8.04 -3.96 21.28
C ALA A 318 -6.97 -2.91 20.93
N GLN A 319 -7.27 -1.97 20.03
CA GLN A 319 -6.30 -0.99 19.51
C GLN A 319 -5.99 0.15 20.50
N THR A 320 -6.96 0.53 21.36
CA THR A 320 -6.89 1.75 22.17
C THR A 320 -6.58 1.53 23.65
N GLY A 321 -6.60 0.28 24.13
CA GLY A 321 -6.32 -0.06 25.53
C GLY A 321 -7.37 0.38 26.55
N GLY A 322 -8.48 0.99 26.12
CA GLY A 322 -9.62 1.37 26.97
C GLY A 322 -10.37 0.14 27.51
N GLY A 323 -10.78 0.18 28.78
CA GLY A 323 -11.30 -0.98 29.51
C GLY A 323 -12.81 -1.00 29.76
N GLY A 324 -13.30 -2.21 30.06
CA GLY A 324 -14.69 -2.58 30.40
C GLY A 324 -15.00 -3.92 29.72
N VAL A 325 -15.08 -5.07 30.39
CA VAL A 325 -15.88 -5.39 31.61
C VAL A 325 -15.06 -6.10 32.73
N SER A 326 -15.51 -5.96 33.97
CA SER A 326 -15.03 -6.47 35.29
C SER A 326 -15.10 -8.01 35.46
N THR A 327 -14.46 -8.77 36.40
CA THR A 327 -13.61 -8.60 37.63
C THR A 327 -13.08 -10.02 38.06
N PRO A 328 -12.34 -10.30 39.18
CA PRO A 328 -11.82 -9.48 40.30
C PRO A 328 -10.29 -9.59 40.58
N SER A 329 -9.82 -8.96 41.68
CA SER A 329 -8.41 -8.86 42.16
C SER A 329 -8.27 -9.46 43.59
N PRO A 330 -7.11 -10.04 44.00
CA PRO A 330 -6.09 -9.28 44.79
C PRO A 330 -4.62 -9.68 44.46
N THR A 331 -3.57 -8.85 44.64
CA THR A 331 -2.92 -8.46 45.93
C THR A 331 -1.79 -7.45 45.61
N PRO A 332 -1.46 -6.45 46.45
CA PRO A 332 -0.50 -5.39 46.10
C PRO A 332 0.99 -5.81 46.17
N THR A 333 1.78 -5.28 45.22
CA THR A 333 3.26 -5.38 45.15
C THR A 333 3.87 -4.00 45.50
N PRO A 334 4.98 -3.92 46.25
CA PRO A 334 5.38 -2.67 46.93
C PRO A 334 5.90 -1.53 46.04
N THR A 335 5.75 -0.32 46.57
CA THR A 335 6.12 0.99 46.00
C THR A 335 7.61 1.09 45.60
N PRO A 336 7.95 1.60 44.39
CA PRO A 336 9.32 1.92 44.02
C PRO A 336 9.91 3.10 44.81
N ALA A 337 11.20 3.04 45.12
CA ALA A 337 11.97 4.14 45.69
C ALA A 337 12.21 5.28 44.66
N PRO A 338 12.42 6.54 45.10
CA PRO A 338 12.54 7.68 44.18
C PRO A 338 13.81 7.62 43.32
N THR A 339 13.63 7.86 42.02
CA THR A 339 14.71 7.95 41.01
C THR A 339 15.53 9.24 41.17
N PRO A 340 16.87 9.21 41.06
CA PRO A 340 17.69 10.42 41.10
C PRO A 340 17.50 11.31 39.85
N VAL A 341 17.63 12.63 40.05
CA VAL A 341 17.51 13.66 39.02
C VAL A 341 18.70 13.61 38.05
N PRO A 342 18.49 13.60 36.72
CA PRO A 342 19.59 13.63 35.75
C PRO A 342 20.17 15.04 35.54
N THR A 343 21.50 15.10 35.45
CA THR A 343 22.30 16.26 35.01
C THR A 343 21.96 16.66 33.57
N PRO A 344 21.96 17.96 33.20
CA PRO A 344 21.55 18.40 31.86
C PRO A 344 22.43 17.83 30.73
N VAL A 345 21.76 17.30 29.71
CA VAL A 345 22.34 16.83 28.44
C VAL A 345 22.41 17.99 27.44
N PRO A 346 23.49 18.15 26.66
CA PRO A 346 23.62 19.25 25.70
C PRO A 346 22.56 19.20 24.59
N THR A 347 22.09 20.38 24.20
CA THR A 347 20.96 20.59 23.29
C THR A 347 21.21 20.01 21.88
N PRO A 348 20.29 19.20 21.32
CA PRO A 348 20.35 18.80 19.93
C PRO A 348 20.22 20.02 18.99
N LYS A 349 21.00 20.01 17.90
CA LYS A 349 20.87 20.95 16.77
C LYS A 349 19.46 20.79 16.15
N PRO A 350 18.73 21.89 15.85
CA PRO A 350 17.35 21.79 15.38
C PRO A 350 17.24 21.04 14.04
N THR A 351 16.35 20.07 14.00
CA THR A 351 15.78 19.49 12.77
C THR A 351 15.05 20.60 12.00
N PRO A 352 15.17 20.71 10.68
CA PRO A 352 14.45 21.73 9.92
C PRO A 352 12.94 21.54 10.06
N THR A 353 12.25 22.63 10.42
CA THR A 353 10.79 22.74 10.39
C THR A 353 10.28 22.43 8.98
N PRO A 354 9.17 21.68 8.80
CA PRO A 354 8.56 21.53 7.48
C PRO A 354 8.20 22.90 6.91
N THR A 355 8.58 23.14 5.66
CA THR A 355 8.25 24.37 4.94
C THR A 355 6.72 24.53 4.89
N PRO A 356 6.14 25.68 5.31
CA PRO A 356 4.72 25.91 5.19
C PRO A 356 4.24 25.78 3.74
N ALA A 357 3.11 25.10 3.54
CA ALA A 357 2.49 24.98 2.22
C ALA A 357 2.23 26.35 1.59
N SER A 358 2.56 26.50 0.31
CA SER A 358 2.42 27.75 -0.42
C SER A 358 0.95 28.09 -0.73
N ALA A 359 0.65 29.35 -1.07
CA ALA A 359 -0.68 29.69 -1.60
C ALA A 359 -0.94 28.97 -2.94
N CYS A 360 -2.21 28.68 -3.25
CA CYS A 360 -2.57 28.07 -4.53
C CYS A 360 -2.46 29.08 -5.69
N TYR A 361 -2.00 28.60 -6.84
CA TYR A 361 -2.05 29.28 -8.13
C TYR A 361 -3.45 29.19 -8.77
N ALA A 362 -3.57 29.70 -10.01
CA ALA A 362 -4.76 29.56 -10.83
C ALA A 362 -5.14 28.08 -11.03
N ALA A 363 -6.42 27.75 -10.94
CA ALA A 363 -6.91 26.41 -11.21
C ALA A 363 -6.54 25.95 -12.63
N TRP A 364 -6.12 24.70 -12.79
CA TRP A 364 -5.89 24.10 -14.09
C TRP A 364 -7.19 23.99 -14.91
N ASN A 365 -7.08 24.07 -16.22
CA ASN A 365 -8.19 24.05 -17.15
C ASN A 365 -7.80 23.32 -18.43
N ALA A 366 -8.48 22.21 -18.74
CA ALA A 366 -8.18 21.36 -19.89
C ALA A 366 -8.14 22.08 -21.25
N ASN A 367 -8.93 23.14 -21.42
CA ASN A 367 -8.99 23.90 -22.67
C ASN A 367 -7.93 25.00 -22.76
N THR A 368 -7.23 25.31 -21.67
CA THR A 368 -6.16 26.31 -21.64
C THR A 368 -4.83 25.69 -22.03
N ALA A 369 -4.10 26.33 -22.94
CA ALA A 369 -2.75 25.93 -23.30
C ALA A 369 -1.74 26.57 -22.35
N TYR A 370 -0.93 25.75 -21.70
CA TYR A 370 0.09 26.16 -20.72
C TYR A 370 1.48 26.01 -21.33
N THR A 371 2.27 27.08 -21.29
CA THR A 371 3.67 27.05 -21.74
C THR A 371 4.59 26.50 -20.65
N GLY A 372 5.74 25.95 -21.03
CA GLY A 372 6.76 25.50 -20.07
C GLY A 372 7.10 26.60 -19.05
N GLY A 373 7.06 26.24 -17.77
CA GLY A 373 7.20 27.16 -16.64
C GLY A 373 5.88 27.69 -16.05
N ALA A 374 4.74 27.54 -16.72
CA ALA A 374 3.44 27.97 -16.20
C ALA A 374 3.08 27.22 -14.90
N LEU A 375 2.48 27.94 -13.95
CA LEU A 375 2.12 27.43 -12.63
C LEU A 375 0.60 27.39 -12.47
N VAL A 376 0.09 26.25 -12.04
CA VAL A 376 -1.35 25.98 -11.83
C VAL A 376 -1.55 25.20 -10.53
N SER A 377 -2.78 25.22 -10.02
CA SER A 377 -3.21 24.30 -8.98
C SER A 377 -4.25 23.33 -9.52
N GLU A 378 -4.14 22.08 -9.11
CA GLU A 378 -5.17 21.06 -9.31
C GLU A 378 -5.30 20.26 -8.01
N SER A 379 -6.52 20.04 -7.54
CA SER A 379 -6.78 19.24 -6.32
C SER A 379 -5.89 19.60 -5.11
N ALA A 380 -5.72 20.90 -4.83
CA ALA A 380 -4.89 21.47 -3.76
C ALA A 380 -3.37 21.21 -3.84
N VAL A 381 -2.85 20.83 -5.02
CA VAL A 381 -1.41 20.70 -5.30
C VAL A 381 -1.02 21.72 -6.36
N ASN A 382 0.11 22.40 -6.17
CA ASN A 382 0.73 23.29 -7.15
C ASN A 382 1.59 22.46 -8.13
N TYR A 383 1.47 22.76 -9.42
CA TYR A 383 2.21 22.11 -10.51
C TYR A 383 2.84 23.15 -11.43
N LYS A 384 3.98 22.77 -12.02
CA LYS A 384 4.70 23.54 -13.03
C LYS A 384 4.72 22.78 -14.35
N ALA A 385 4.30 23.42 -15.44
CA ALA A 385 4.40 22.84 -16.77
C ALA A 385 5.88 22.67 -17.13
N ASN A 386 6.29 21.48 -17.58
CA ASN A 386 7.66 21.20 -18.01
C ASN A 386 7.90 21.71 -19.45
N TRP A 387 6.88 21.66 -20.30
CA TRP A 387 6.85 22.18 -21.67
C TRP A 387 5.43 22.61 -22.04
N TRP A 388 5.17 22.92 -23.32
CA TRP A 388 3.82 23.25 -23.79
C TRP A 388 2.86 22.08 -23.60
N THR A 389 1.70 22.32 -23.00
CA THR A 389 0.69 21.30 -22.70
C THR A 389 -0.72 21.88 -22.69
N GLN A 390 -1.67 21.15 -23.25
CA GLN A 390 -3.11 21.47 -23.26
C GLN A 390 -3.87 20.15 -23.12
N GLY A 391 -4.91 20.11 -22.29
CA GLY A 391 -5.70 18.90 -22.03
C GLY A 391 -5.03 17.85 -21.13
N ASN A 392 -3.70 17.80 -21.01
CA ASN A 392 -3.02 16.90 -20.07
C ASN A 392 -3.22 17.41 -18.63
N ASN A 393 -3.98 16.69 -17.82
CA ASN A 393 -4.24 17.05 -16.43
C ASN A 393 -2.96 16.88 -15.58
N PRO A 394 -2.49 17.91 -14.87
CA PRO A 394 -1.29 17.83 -14.02
C PRO A 394 -1.34 16.74 -12.95
N ALA A 395 -2.52 16.41 -12.41
CA ALA A 395 -2.65 15.34 -11.42
C ALA A 395 -2.41 13.93 -12.00
N SER A 396 -2.63 13.74 -13.31
CA SER A 396 -2.45 12.44 -14.00
C SER A 396 -1.27 12.40 -14.97
N SER A 397 -0.67 13.55 -15.27
CA SER A 397 0.41 13.71 -16.26
C SER A 397 1.54 14.56 -15.68
N SER A 398 1.94 14.23 -14.45
CA SER A 398 3.11 14.80 -13.78
C SER A 398 4.09 13.74 -13.31
N GLY A 399 5.36 14.12 -13.22
CA GLY A 399 6.42 13.23 -12.73
C GLY A 399 7.67 13.99 -12.29
N PRO A 400 8.66 13.29 -11.73
CA PRO A 400 9.95 13.88 -11.39
C PRO A 400 10.70 14.35 -12.65
N THR A 401 11.63 15.28 -12.49
CA THR A 401 12.45 15.82 -13.58
C THR A 401 13.11 14.69 -14.38
N GLY A 402 12.83 14.62 -15.68
CA GLY A 402 13.31 13.55 -16.58
C GLY A 402 12.33 12.40 -16.83
N SER A 403 11.12 12.42 -16.22
CA SER A 403 10.09 11.39 -16.41
C SER A 403 9.42 11.36 -17.79
N GLY A 404 9.51 12.44 -18.58
CA GLY A 404 8.75 12.57 -19.83
C GLY A 404 7.31 13.06 -19.65
N GLU A 405 6.92 13.47 -18.44
CA GLU A 405 5.58 13.99 -18.14
C GLU A 405 5.49 15.53 -18.32
N PRO A 406 4.37 16.07 -18.89
CA PRO A 406 4.21 17.50 -19.19
C PRO A 406 4.15 18.41 -17.96
N TRP A 407 4.01 17.87 -16.75
CA TRP A 407 3.97 18.63 -15.50
C TRP A 407 4.97 18.09 -14.46
N SER A 408 5.42 18.94 -13.55
CA SER A 408 6.13 18.56 -12.33
C SER A 408 5.39 19.08 -11.11
N VAL A 409 5.33 18.27 -10.05
CA VAL A 409 4.77 18.67 -8.75
C VAL A 409 5.68 19.72 -8.11
N VAL A 410 5.11 20.83 -7.67
CA VAL A 410 5.79 21.89 -6.90
C VAL A 410 5.58 21.70 -5.40
N GLY A 411 4.40 21.23 -4.99
CA GLY A 411 4.05 20.90 -3.61
C GLY A 411 2.61 21.29 -3.27
N ASP A 412 2.16 20.92 -2.07
CA ASP A 412 0.80 21.18 -1.61
C ASP A 412 0.53 22.68 -1.41
N CYS A 413 -0.74 23.07 -1.56
CA CYS A 413 -1.17 24.46 -1.45
C CYS A 413 -2.49 24.65 -0.69
N HIS A 414 -2.60 25.77 0.03
CA HIS A 414 -3.79 26.10 0.82
C HIS A 414 -4.17 27.59 0.67
N GLY A 415 -5.47 27.87 0.65
CA GLY A 415 -6.03 29.21 0.40
C GLY A 415 -6.11 29.53 -1.10
N GLY A 416 -7.31 29.87 -1.59
CA GLY A 416 -7.58 30.03 -3.01
C GLY A 416 -8.06 31.41 -3.42
N SER A 417 -7.86 31.75 -4.70
CA SER A 417 -8.68 32.73 -5.43
C SER A 417 -8.67 32.41 -6.93
N THR A 418 -9.78 32.66 -7.61
CA THR A 418 -9.95 32.44 -9.05
C THR A 418 -9.38 33.60 -9.86
N ALA A 419 -8.23 33.38 -10.52
CA ALA A 419 -7.67 34.29 -11.52
C ALA A 419 -7.13 33.52 -12.72
N THR A 420 -7.34 34.04 -13.94
CA THR A 420 -6.87 33.42 -15.19
C THR A 420 -5.38 33.72 -15.41
N PRO A 421 -4.54 32.74 -15.81
CA PRO A 421 -3.09 32.94 -15.89
C PRO A 421 -2.65 33.84 -17.05
N VAL A 422 -1.60 34.62 -16.83
CA VAL A 422 -0.93 35.50 -17.82
C VAL A 422 0.42 34.87 -18.21
N PRO A 423 0.75 34.74 -19.51
CA PRO A 423 2.01 34.14 -19.97
C PRO A 423 3.21 35.10 -19.91
N THR A 424 4.41 34.54 -19.72
CA THR A 424 5.70 35.26 -19.71
C THR A 424 6.62 34.73 -20.83
N PRO A 425 7.28 35.58 -21.64
CA PRO A 425 8.07 35.15 -22.80
C PRO A 425 9.53 34.74 -22.46
N ALA A 426 10.16 33.97 -23.37
CA ALA A 426 11.52 33.44 -23.26
C ALA A 426 12.43 33.89 -24.44
N PRO A 427 13.78 33.87 -24.31
CA PRO A 427 14.70 34.61 -25.18
C PRO A 427 15.16 33.88 -26.46
N ALA A 428 15.64 34.65 -27.44
CA ALA A 428 16.06 34.16 -28.77
C ALA A 428 17.54 33.72 -28.87
N PRO A 429 17.91 32.79 -29.78
CA PRO A 429 19.28 32.28 -29.94
C PRO A 429 20.15 33.10 -30.93
N PRO A 430 21.49 33.01 -30.85
CA PRO A 430 22.42 33.78 -31.69
C PRO A 430 22.72 33.12 -33.06
N LEU A 431 23.17 33.94 -34.02
CA LEU A 431 23.54 33.55 -35.38
C LEU A 431 25.01 33.12 -35.51
N SER A 432 25.31 32.26 -36.48
CA SER A 432 26.66 31.99 -36.99
C SER A 432 26.71 32.14 -38.51
N ALA A 433 27.88 32.50 -39.04
CA ALA A 433 28.05 33.02 -40.39
C ALA A 433 28.10 31.93 -41.48
N GLY A 434 27.57 32.25 -42.68
CA GLY A 434 27.85 31.46 -43.89
C GLY A 434 26.66 30.77 -44.56
N GLY A 435 25.42 31.18 -44.31
CA GLY A 435 24.23 30.71 -45.01
C GLY A 435 23.42 29.70 -44.21
N CYS A 436 22.18 30.10 -43.89
CA CYS A 436 21.15 29.35 -43.15
C CYS A 436 21.58 28.82 -41.76
N PRO A 437 21.02 29.35 -40.64
CA PRO A 437 21.33 28.83 -39.32
C PRO A 437 21.11 27.31 -39.27
N ALA A 438 22.05 26.59 -38.67
CA ALA A 438 21.94 25.14 -38.55
C ALA A 438 20.69 24.78 -37.74
N TRP A 439 19.96 23.76 -38.17
CA TRP A 439 18.90 23.18 -37.37
C TRP A 439 19.50 22.60 -36.10
N LEU A 440 19.04 23.11 -34.97
CA LEU A 440 19.33 22.64 -33.63
C LEU A 440 18.18 21.76 -33.14
N ASP A 441 18.52 20.58 -32.62
CA ASP A 441 17.61 19.76 -31.82
C ASP A 441 17.31 20.52 -30.52
N GLY A 442 16.04 20.76 -30.23
CA GLY A 442 15.57 21.70 -29.21
C GLY A 442 15.37 23.15 -29.66
N GLY A 443 15.55 23.47 -30.95
CA GLY A 443 15.41 24.83 -31.48
C GLY A 443 13.96 25.27 -31.74
N SER A 444 13.72 26.59 -31.74
CA SER A 444 12.43 27.20 -32.08
C SER A 444 12.52 28.02 -33.37
N TYR A 445 11.53 27.85 -34.25
CA TYR A 445 11.53 28.38 -35.62
C TYR A 445 10.16 28.97 -35.94
N ALA A 446 10.13 30.21 -36.42
CA ALA A 446 8.92 30.84 -36.92
C ALA A 446 8.56 30.31 -38.31
N VAL A 447 7.28 30.39 -38.70
CA VAL A 447 6.84 30.08 -40.06
C VAL A 447 7.65 30.88 -41.10
N GLY A 448 8.14 30.18 -42.12
CA GLY A 448 9.03 30.75 -43.14
C GLY A 448 10.51 30.84 -42.75
N ALA A 449 10.90 30.51 -41.50
CA ALA A 449 12.32 30.44 -41.12
C ALA A 449 13.03 29.33 -41.91
N VAL A 450 14.24 29.62 -42.40
CA VAL A 450 15.03 28.68 -43.21
C VAL A 450 16.26 28.25 -42.44
N VAL A 451 16.47 26.93 -42.34
CA VAL A 451 17.57 26.29 -41.61
C VAL A 451 18.38 25.35 -42.50
N SER A 452 19.62 25.05 -42.10
CA SER A 452 20.44 24.01 -42.74
C SER A 452 20.46 22.71 -41.91
N PHE A 453 20.21 21.57 -42.56
CA PHE A 453 20.28 20.23 -41.95
C PHE A 453 20.84 19.22 -42.94
N ASN A 454 21.87 18.45 -42.54
CA ASN A 454 22.57 17.48 -43.40
C ASN A 454 22.94 18.00 -44.81
N GLY A 455 23.42 19.25 -44.89
CA GLY A 455 23.84 19.89 -46.14
C GLY A 455 22.72 20.34 -47.07
N LYS A 456 21.45 20.31 -46.63
CA LYS A 456 20.28 20.80 -47.37
C LYS A 456 19.58 21.92 -46.60
N THR A 457 18.89 22.82 -47.30
CA THR A 457 18.05 23.85 -46.68
C THR A 457 16.61 23.39 -46.53
N TYR A 458 15.96 23.86 -45.47
CA TYR A 458 14.56 23.57 -45.16
C TYR A 458 13.85 24.81 -44.62
N THR A 459 12.63 25.04 -45.08
CA THR A 459 11.76 26.14 -44.64
C THR A 459 10.69 25.61 -43.68
N ALA A 460 10.49 26.27 -42.55
CA ALA A 460 9.44 25.95 -41.59
C ALA A 460 8.05 26.26 -42.19
N LEU A 461 7.15 25.27 -42.18
CA LEU A 461 5.78 25.39 -42.71
C LEU A 461 4.80 26.01 -41.71
N VAL A 462 5.13 25.93 -40.42
CA VAL A 462 4.39 26.52 -39.31
C VAL A 462 5.39 27.23 -38.38
N THR A 463 4.93 27.80 -37.28
CA THR A 463 5.83 28.18 -36.18
C THR A 463 5.91 26.98 -35.23
N GLN A 464 7.10 26.40 -35.02
CA GLN A 464 7.28 25.24 -34.17
C GLN A 464 8.51 25.34 -33.26
N THR A 465 8.53 24.52 -32.22
CA THR A 465 9.74 24.18 -31.46
C THR A 465 9.99 22.69 -31.65
N ASP A 466 11.13 22.34 -32.23
CA ASP A 466 11.50 20.95 -32.48
C ASP A 466 12.22 20.43 -31.23
N TYR A 467 11.42 19.99 -30.25
CA TYR A 467 11.94 19.60 -28.93
C TYR A 467 13.00 18.49 -29.02
N ALA A 468 14.06 18.65 -28.23
CA ALA A 468 15.23 17.77 -28.28
C ALA A 468 14.87 16.29 -28.06
N GLY A 469 15.37 15.42 -28.93
CA GLY A 469 15.07 13.98 -28.89
C GLY A 469 13.70 13.56 -29.45
N ALA A 470 12.82 14.49 -29.84
CA ALA A 470 11.54 14.16 -30.51
C ALA A 470 11.74 13.60 -31.93
N ASN A 471 12.97 13.66 -32.47
CA ASN A 471 13.35 13.29 -33.84
C ASN A 471 12.60 14.09 -34.91
N TRP A 472 12.14 15.30 -34.58
CA TRP A 472 11.45 16.22 -35.51
C TRP A 472 12.42 16.98 -36.43
N ASN A 473 13.45 16.29 -36.90
CA ASN A 473 14.45 16.89 -37.78
C ASN A 473 13.85 17.20 -39.18
N PRO A 474 14.35 18.22 -39.89
CA PRO A 474 13.72 18.70 -41.13
C PRO A 474 13.63 17.68 -42.27
N ALA A 475 14.42 16.60 -42.24
CA ALA A 475 14.34 15.53 -43.22
C ALA A 475 13.28 14.46 -42.86
N ALA A 476 12.89 14.34 -41.58
CA ALA A 476 11.96 13.33 -41.08
C ALA A 476 10.52 13.83 -40.88
N THR A 477 10.31 15.15 -40.74
CA THR A 477 8.99 15.74 -40.45
C THR A 477 8.47 16.68 -41.56
N PRO A 478 8.01 16.13 -42.70
CA PRO A 478 7.51 16.92 -43.84
C PRO A 478 6.21 17.70 -43.55
N SER A 479 5.57 17.47 -42.40
CA SER A 479 4.44 18.26 -41.88
C SER A 479 4.87 19.59 -41.23
N LEU A 480 6.12 19.67 -40.75
CA LEU A 480 6.69 20.87 -40.09
C LEU A 480 7.69 21.58 -41.01
N TRP A 481 8.34 20.84 -41.90
CA TRP A 481 9.45 21.32 -42.71
C TRP A 481 9.26 21.00 -44.20
N LYS A 482 9.56 21.98 -45.05
CA LYS A 482 9.60 21.83 -46.51
C LYS A 482 11.03 21.97 -47.01
N ALA A 483 11.50 21.00 -47.80
CA ALA A 483 12.83 21.08 -48.42
C ALA A 483 12.95 22.29 -49.36
N GLY A 484 14.10 22.97 -49.30
CA GLY A 484 14.39 24.21 -50.02
C GLY A 484 14.19 25.47 -49.17
N GLY A 485 14.42 26.61 -49.81
CA GLY A 485 14.47 27.93 -49.19
C GLY A 485 15.85 28.57 -49.37
N THR A 486 15.87 29.89 -49.53
CA THR A 486 17.08 30.72 -49.63
C THR A 486 17.20 31.62 -48.41
N CYS A 487 18.36 31.60 -47.77
CA CYS A 487 18.66 32.54 -46.69
C CYS A 487 19.27 33.81 -47.26
N HIS A 488 18.89 34.95 -46.70
CA HIS A 488 19.39 36.29 -47.03
C HIS A 488 20.32 36.80 -45.95
#